data_AF-A0A7C3VPK8-F1
#
_entry.id   AF-A0A7C3VPK8-F1
#
_cell.length_a   1.000
_cell.length_b   1.000
_cell.length_c   1.000
_cell.angle_alpha   90.00
_cell.angle_beta   90.00
_cell.angle_gamma   90.00
#
_symmetry.space_group_name_H-M   'P 1'
#
loop_
_entity.id
_entity.type
_entity.pdbx_description
1 polymer ?
#
loop_
_entity_poly.entity_id
_entity_poly.type
_entity_poly.pdbx_seq_one_letter_code
_entity_poly.pdbx_strand_id
1 'polypeptide(L)' 'EFSPGVKKDEIVAVVDINNRKPLAVGRMLFSGEEAQQMTSGKIVKNLHWVGDKFWNS' A
#
# COMPACT_ATOMS: atom_id res chain seq x y z
N GLU A 1 5.96 6.36 -4.48
CA GLU A 1 5.11 6.86 -5.58
C GLU A 1 3.92 5.93 -5.77
N PHE A 2 2.83 6.41 -6.35
CA PHE A 2 1.65 5.60 -6.67
C PHE A 2 1.66 5.19 -8.13
N SER A 3 1.17 3.99 -8.43
CA SER A 3 0.89 3.60 -9.79
C SER A 3 -0.22 4.51 -10.37
N PRO A 4 -0.13 4.90 -11.65
CA PRO A 4 -1.18 5.68 -12.29
C PRO A 4 -2.53 4.98 -12.20
N GLY A 5 -3.58 5.72 -11.82
CA GLY A 5 -4.96 5.22 -11.84
C GLY A 5 -5.35 4.29 -10.69
N VAL A 6 -4.55 4.19 -9.62
CA VAL A 6 -4.92 3.44 -8.40
C VAL A 6 -6.19 4.01 -7.80
N LYS A 7 -7.16 3.13 -7.54
CA LYS A 7 -8.48 3.49 -7.04
C LYS A 7 -8.62 3.18 -5.55
N LYS A 8 -9.61 3.83 -4.94
CA LYS A 8 -10.08 3.48 -3.60
C LYS A 8 -10.54 2.01 -3.57
N ASP A 9 -10.30 1.36 -2.44
CA ASP A 9 -10.58 -0.06 -2.17
C ASP A 9 -9.80 -1.07 -3.04
N GLU A 10 -8.90 -0.60 -3.91
CA GLU A 10 -8.02 -1.45 -4.70
C GLU A 10 -6.95 -2.12 -3.82
N ILE A 11 -6.58 -3.35 -4.18
CA ILE A 11 -5.49 -4.08 -3.52
C ILE A 11 -4.17 -3.64 -4.12
N VAL A 12 -3.27 -3.19 -3.24
CA VAL A 12 -1.97 -2.64 -3.62
C VAL A 12 -0.83 -3.31 -2.86
N ALA A 13 0.34 -3.36 -3.50
CA ALA A 13 1.58 -3.75 -2.85
C ALA A 13 2.35 -2.50 -2.40
N VAL A 14 2.83 -2.51 -1.16
CA VAL A 14 3.75 -1.51 -0.62
C VAL A 14 5.17 -1.99 -0.88
N VAL A 15 5.92 -1.24 -1.68
CA VAL A 15 7.26 -1.63 -2.15
C VAL A 15 8.30 -0.66 -1.62
N ASP A 16 9.42 -1.19 -1.14
CA ASP A 16 10.60 -0.41 -0.74
C ASP A 16 11.22 0.28 -1.97
N ILE A 17 11.43 1.60 -1.89
CA ILE A 17 11.93 2.38 -3.03
C ILE A 17 13.38 2.05 -3.39
N ASN A 18 14.21 1.70 -2.40
CA ASN A 18 15.64 1.48 -2.59
C ASN A 18 15.92 0.08 -3.13
N ASN A 19 15.23 -0.92 -2.59
CA ASN A 19 15.48 -2.34 -2.84
C ASN A 19 14.46 -2.96 -3.81
N ARG A 20 13.37 -2.24 -4.14
CA ARG A 20 12.27 -2.72 -5.00
C ARG A 20 11.62 -4.01 -4.48
N LYS A 21 11.69 -4.27 -3.17
CA LYS A 21 11.10 -5.46 -2.52
C LYS A 21 9.73 -5.13 -1.91
N PRO A 22 8.71 -5.99 -2.08
CA PRO A 22 7.42 -5.81 -1.44
C PRO A 22 7.54 -6.03 0.08
N LEU A 23 7.00 -5.09 0.85
CA LEU A 23 6.98 -5.09 2.32
C LEU A 23 5.61 -5.47 2.88
N ALA A 24 4.54 -5.12 2.16
CA ALA A 24 3.19 -5.42 2.57
C ALA A 24 2.24 -5.43 1.37
N VAL A 25 1.08 -6.06 1.57
CA VAL A 25 -0.11 -5.95 0.74
C VAL A 25 -1.18 -5.27 1.57
N GLY A 26 -1.86 -4.30 0.96
CA GLY A 26 -2.88 -3.52 1.62
C GLY A 26 -4.02 -3.15 0.70
N ARG A 27 -5.03 -2.51 1.27
CA ARG A 27 -6.15 -1.91 0.56
C ARG A 27 -6.05 -0.40 0.60
N MET A 28 -6.20 0.25 -0.55
CA MET A 28 -6.26 1.71 -0.64
C MET A 28 -7.52 2.24 0.06
N LEU A 29 -7.34 3.24 0.92
CA LEU A 29 -8.46 3.91 1.59
C LEU A 29 -9.03 5.07 0.78
N PHE A 30 -8.23 5.60 -0.15
CA PHE A 30 -8.50 6.73 -1.03
C PHE A 30 -7.93 6.43 -2.42
N SER A 31 -8.29 7.19 -3.45
CA SER A 31 -7.60 7.09 -4.74
C SER A 31 -6.12 7.51 -4.62
N GLY A 32 -5.29 7.13 -5.60
CA GLY A 32 -3.89 7.58 -5.64
C GLY A 32 -3.78 9.11 -5.68
N GLU A 33 -4.70 9.79 -6.38
CA GLU A 33 -4.74 11.26 -6.50
C GLU A 33 -5.12 11.92 -5.17
N GLU A 34 -6.16 11.41 -4.50
CA GLU A 34 -6.57 11.89 -3.17
C GLU A 34 -5.44 11.68 -2.15
N ALA A 35 -4.84 10.49 -2.14
CA ALA A 35 -3.75 10.14 -1.23
C ALA A 35 -2.50 11.02 -1.43
N GLN A 36 -2.22 11.49 -2.64
CA GLN A 36 -1.13 12.43 -2.92
C GLN A 36 -1.38 13.84 -2.36
N GLN A 37 -2.65 14.25 -2.26
CA GLN A 37 -3.03 15.56 -1.73
C GLN A 37 -3.10 15.58 -0.19
N MET A 38 -3.15 14.40 0.45
CA MET A 38 -3.19 14.28 1.90
C MET A 38 -1.83 14.59 2.54
N THR A 39 -1.83 15.47 3.53
CA THR A 39 -0.62 15.82 4.31
C THR A 39 -0.43 14.94 5.54
N SER A 40 -1.48 14.24 5.98
CA SER A 40 -1.45 13.36 7.15
C SER A 40 -2.56 12.32 7.10
N GLY A 41 -2.44 11.29 7.94
CA GLY A 41 -3.40 10.18 8.03
C GLY A 41 -2.95 8.91 7.32
N LYS A 42 -3.69 7.82 7.56
CA LYS A 42 -3.43 6.52 6.95
C LYS A 42 -4.12 6.44 5.59
N ILE A 43 -3.37 6.07 4.56
CA ILE A 43 -3.86 5.96 3.17
C ILE A 43 -4.04 4.51 2.70
N VAL A 44 -3.42 3.56 3.39
CA VAL A 44 -3.49 2.12 3.08
C VAL A 44 -3.86 1.36 4.35
N LYS A 45 -4.86 0.48 4.26
CA LYS A 45 -5.18 -0.51 5.29
C LYS A 45 -4.32 -1.75 5.08
N ASN A 46 -3.46 -2.08 6.04
CA ASN A 46 -2.60 -3.26 5.96
C ASN A 46 -3.45 -4.55 6.00
N LEU A 47 -3.17 -5.47 5.07
CA LEU A 47 -3.83 -6.78 4.99
C LEU A 47 -2.86 -7.92 5.28
N HIS A 48 -1.64 -7.82 4.76
CA HIS A 48 -0.59 -8.84 4.89
C HIS A 48 0.77 -8.15 4.85
N TRP A 49 1.73 -8.54 5.70
CA TRP A 49 3.05 -7.88 5.76
C TRP A 49 4.17 -8.85 6.10
N VAL A 50 5.40 -8.44 5.78
CA VAL A 50 6.61 -9.20 6.12
C VAL A 50 6.66 -9.46 7.63
N GLY A 51 6.70 -10.74 7.99
CA GLY A 51 6.74 -11.17 9.40
C GLY A 51 5.37 -11.35 10.06
N ASP A 52 4.28 -11.27 9.30
CA ASP A 52 2.99 -11.74 9.79
C ASP A 52 2.93 -13.28 9.88
N LYS A 53 1.87 -13.78 10.49
CA LYS A 53 1.69 -15.21 10.74
C LYS A 53 1.58 -16.07 9.47
N PHE A 54 1.27 -15.47 8.33
CA PHE A 54 1.03 -16.16 7.05
C PHE A 54 2.19 -15.99 6.06
N TRP A 55 3.16 -15.12 6.34
CA TRP A 55 4.24 -14.75 5.41
C TRP A 55 5.11 -15.93 4.95
N ASN A 56 5.34 -16.89 5.84
CA ASN A 56 6.14 -18.10 5.58
C ASN A 56 5.30 -19.39 5.60
N SER A 57 3.98 -19.26 5.60
CA SER A 57 3.07 -20.42 5.64
C SER A 57 2.93 -21.10 4.29
#